data_AF-A0A355U4Y6-F1
#
_entry.id   AF-A0A355U4Y6-F1
#
_cell.length_a   1.000
_cell.length_b   1.000
_cell.length_c   1.000
_cell.angle_alpha   90.00
_cell.angle_beta   90.00
_cell.angle_gamma   90.00
#
_symmetry.space_group_name_H-M   'P 1'
#
loop_
_entity.id
_entity.type
_entity.pdbx_description
1 polymer ?
#
loop_
_entity_poly.entity_id
_entity_poly.type
_entity_poly.pdbx_seq_one_letter_code
_entity_poly.pdbx_strand_id
1 'polypeptide(L)'
;MPKSLIEYLPEIVAEGKREVARLLERTESANKLTLQTNEYVLPAKDKSGLFRGVVPSVQSADAWKNRLCYGDNLLVMQALLCGDSATGLPPMRGMIDLIYIDPPYDSKADYRTNITLPNGNVEQKPTVLEQFAYSDMWKEGTVSYLKAMYPRLALMKELLSEQGS
;
A
#
# COMPACT_ATOMS: atom_id res chain seq x y z
N MET A 1 -3.28 32.31 14.59
CA MET A 1 -3.66 31.76 13.26
C MET A 1 -3.20 30.31 13.22
N PRO A 2 -3.98 29.37 12.66
CA PRO A 2 -3.49 28.02 12.41
C PRO A 2 -2.30 28.09 11.44
N LYS A 3 -1.24 27.32 11.71
CA LYS A 3 -0.10 27.18 10.79
C LYS A 3 -0.58 26.64 9.44
N SER A 4 -0.06 27.19 8.36
CA SER A 4 -0.26 26.70 7.00
C SER A 4 0.45 25.37 6.75
N LEU A 5 0.06 24.65 5.69
CA LEU A 5 0.71 23.39 5.31
C LEU A 5 2.21 23.58 5.03
N ILE A 6 2.58 24.68 4.35
CA ILE A 6 3.98 24.99 4.03
C ILE A 6 4.82 25.11 5.30
N GLU A 7 4.25 25.68 6.37
CA GLU A 7 4.92 25.80 7.67
C GLU A 7 5.05 24.45 8.39
N TYR A 8 4.19 23.48 8.11
CA TYR A 8 4.29 22.11 8.66
C TYR A 8 5.19 21.18 7.85
N LEU A 9 5.42 21.44 6.55
CA LEU A 9 6.20 20.55 5.68
C LEU A 9 7.58 20.15 6.25
N PRO A 10 8.40 21.07 6.79
CA PRO A 10 9.70 20.69 7.36
C PRO A 10 9.57 19.69 8.51
N GLU A 11 8.55 19.85 9.36
CA GLU A 11 8.29 18.97 10.49
C GLU A 11 7.82 17.58 10.02
N ILE A 12 6.90 17.54 9.06
CA ILE A 12 6.41 16.30 8.44
C ILE A 12 7.57 15.51 7.82
N VAL A 13 8.45 16.19 7.07
CA VAL A 13 9.63 15.54 6.46
C VAL A 13 10.61 15.07 7.53
N ALA A 14 10.86 15.86 8.57
CA ALA A 14 11.78 15.47 9.64
C ALA A 14 11.25 14.28 10.46
N GLU A 15 9.95 14.22 10.73
CA GLU A 15 9.29 13.07 11.34
C GLU A 15 9.34 11.85 10.43
N GLY A 16 8.96 12.00 9.16
CA GLY A 16 8.99 10.92 8.18
C GLY A 16 10.39 10.32 7.99
N LYS A 17 11.45 11.15 7.93
CA LYS A 17 12.84 10.67 7.89
C LYS A 17 13.21 9.84 9.12
N ARG A 18 12.82 10.28 10.32
CA ARG A 18 13.06 9.54 11.58
C ARG A 18 12.30 8.22 11.63
N GLU A 19 11.07 8.21 11.10
CA GLU A 19 10.29 6.97 10.99
C GLU A 19 10.96 6.00 10.02
N VAL A 20 11.29 6.44 8.81
CA VAL A 20 11.98 5.60 7.80
C VAL A 20 13.28 5.03 8.34
N ALA A 21 14.10 5.85 9.00
CA ALA A 21 15.35 5.38 9.62
C ALA A 21 15.09 4.24 10.62
N ARG A 22 14.08 4.38 11.50
CA ARG A 22 13.69 3.32 12.45
C ARG A 22 13.18 2.06 11.74
N LEU A 23 12.41 2.22 10.66
CA LEU A 23 11.90 1.08 9.89
C LEU A 23 13.04 0.31 9.21
N LEU A 24 14.00 1.02 8.62
CA LEU A 24 15.17 0.41 7.98
C LEU A 24 16.09 -0.27 8.99
N GLU A 25 16.37 0.36 10.13
CA GLU A 25 17.13 -0.25 11.23
C GLU A 25 16.47 -1.56 11.71
N ARG A 26 15.13 -1.58 11.77
CA ARG A 26 14.38 -2.80 12.11
C ARG A 26 14.53 -3.89 11.05
N THR A 27 14.58 -3.54 9.77
CA THR A 27 14.80 -4.54 8.69
C THR A 27 16.20 -5.14 8.72
N GLU A 28 17.19 -4.42 9.25
CA GLU A 28 18.57 -4.88 9.40
C GLU A 28 18.80 -5.68 10.70
N SER A 29 17.89 -5.53 11.67
CA SER A 29 17.97 -6.18 12.97
C SER A 29 17.61 -7.68 12.93
N ALA A 30 18.03 -8.43 13.96
CA ALA A 30 17.84 -9.88 14.05
C ALA A 30 16.35 -10.34 14.08
N ASN A 31 15.43 -9.47 14.50
CA ASN A 31 13.98 -9.73 14.50
C ASN A 31 13.38 -9.39 13.13
N LYS A 32 13.74 -10.17 12.11
CA LYS A 32 13.25 -9.99 10.74
C LYS A 32 11.75 -10.19 10.67
N LEU A 33 11.06 -9.20 10.10
CA LEU A 33 9.63 -9.30 9.80
C LEU A 33 9.41 -10.31 8.67
N THR A 34 8.55 -11.30 8.89
CA THR A 34 8.21 -12.32 7.88
C THR A 34 6.84 -12.05 7.29
N LEU A 35 6.60 -12.50 6.06
CA LEU A 35 5.27 -12.45 5.45
C LEU A 35 4.37 -13.49 6.13
N GLN A 36 3.24 -13.06 6.69
CA GLN A 36 2.32 -13.97 7.39
C GLN A 36 1.54 -14.88 6.44
N THR A 37 1.15 -14.38 5.27
CA THR A 37 0.42 -15.15 4.26
C THR A 37 0.97 -14.82 2.88
N ASN A 38 1.48 -15.83 2.19
CA ASN A 38 1.93 -15.74 0.79
C ASN A 38 1.03 -16.62 -0.05
N GLU A 39 0.08 -16.00 -0.75
CA GLU A 39 -0.69 -16.69 -1.78
C GLU A 39 0.07 -16.59 -3.10
N TYR A 40 0.41 -17.74 -3.68
CA TYR A 40 1.05 -17.78 -4.99
C TYR A 40 0.02 -17.59 -6.09
N VAL A 41 0.25 -16.60 -6.95
CA VAL A 41 -0.59 -16.36 -8.11
C VAL A 41 0.02 -17.08 -9.31
N LEU A 42 -0.55 -18.22 -9.67
CA LEU A 42 -0.09 -19.00 -10.82
C LEU A 42 -0.76 -18.47 -12.09
N PRO A 43 -0.01 -18.03 -13.10
CA PRO A 43 -0.61 -17.60 -14.35
C PRO A 43 -1.27 -18.80 -15.04
N ALA A 44 -2.60 -18.82 -15.09
CA ALA A 44 -3.31 -19.75 -15.94
C ALA A 44 -3.02 -19.35 -17.39
N LYS A 45 -2.10 -20.06 -18.06
CA LYS A 45 -1.97 -19.94 -19.51
C LYS A 45 -3.25 -20.50 -20.11
N ASP A 46 -4.15 -19.61 -20.49
CA ASP A 46 -5.32 -19.98 -21.28
C ASP A 46 -4.82 -20.47 -22.65
N LYS A 47 -4.68 -21.79 -22.78
CA LYS A 47 -4.51 -22.41 -24.10
C LYS A 47 -5.91 -22.53 -24.66
N SER A 48 -6.32 -21.51 -25.43
CA SER A 48 -7.59 -21.43 -26.16
C SER A 48 -8.07 -22.81 -26.62
N GLY A 49 -9.05 -23.38 -25.91
CA GLY A 49 -9.60 -24.69 -26.19
C GLY A 49 -10.78 -24.98 -25.27
N LEU A 50 -11.92 -25.34 -25.85
CA LEU A 50 -13.26 -25.39 -25.24
C LEU A 50 -13.39 -26.21 -23.93
N PHE A 51 -12.38 -27.02 -23.55
CA PHE A 51 -12.43 -27.92 -22.38
C PHE A 51 -11.06 -28.21 -21.71
N ARG A 52 -10.09 -27.29 -21.67
CA ARG A 52 -8.82 -27.55 -20.93
C ARG A 52 -8.30 -26.34 -20.13
N GLY A 53 -8.86 -26.14 -18.95
CA GLY A 53 -8.18 -25.43 -17.87
C GLY A 53 -7.16 -26.36 -17.20
N VAL A 54 -5.95 -26.45 -17.73
CA VAL A 54 -4.85 -27.14 -17.03
C VAL A 54 -4.32 -26.17 -15.99
N VAL A 55 -4.55 -26.43 -14.71
CA VAL A 55 -3.85 -25.73 -13.63
C VAL A 55 -2.35 -26.03 -13.82
N PRO A 56 -1.50 -25.03 -14.08
CA PRO A 56 -0.08 -25.26 -14.20
C PRO A 56 0.42 -25.88 -12.89
N SER A 57 1.07 -27.04 -12.96
CA SER A 57 1.87 -27.51 -11.83
C SER A 57 2.95 -26.46 -11.56
N VAL A 58 3.31 -26.25 -10.29
CA VAL A 58 4.41 -25.35 -9.90
C VAL A 58 5.70 -25.95 -10.47
N GLN A 59 6.05 -25.54 -11.69
CA GLN A 59 7.23 -26.01 -12.38
C GLN A 59 8.43 -25.35 -11.74
N SER A 60 9.15 -26.13 -10.93
CA SER A 60 10.46 -25.83 -10.34
C SER A 60 10.42 -24.91 -9.11
N ALA A 61 11.14 -25.29 -8.05
CA ALA A 61 11.30 -24.47 -6.85
C ALA A 61 11.98 -23.12 -7.14
N ASP A 62 12.83 -23.08 -8.18
CA ASP A 62 13.70 -21.95 -8.53
C ASP A 62 13.08 -20.92 -9.49
N ALA A 63 11.86 -21.15 -9.99
CA ALA A 63 11.22 -20.19 -10.88
C ALA A 63 10.61 -19.02 -10.10
N TRP A 64 10.65 -17.81 -10.68
CA TRP A 64 9.98 -16.63 -10.11
C TRP A 64 8.48 -16.90 -9.95
N LYS A 65 7.92 -16.47 -8.82
CA LYS A 65 6.50 -16.67 -8.49
C LYS A 65 5.85 -15.32 -8.23
N ASN A 66 4.72 -15.08 -8.89
CA ASN A 66 3.88 -13.94 -8.55
C ASN A 66 3.26 -14.17 -7.17
N ARG A 67 3.17 -13.11 -6.38
CA ARG A 67 2.73 -13.15 -4.98
C ARG A 67 1.57 -12.19 -4.76
N LEU A 68 0.57 -12.64 -4.02
CA LEU A 68 -0.44 -11.79 -3.40
C LEU A 68 -0.15 -11.74 -1.90
N CYS A 69 0.04 -10.53 -1.37
CA CYS A 69 0.33 -10.29 0.04
C CYS A 69 -0.87 -9.60 0.69
N TYR A 70 -1.31 -10.13 1.83
CA TYR A 70 -2.38 -9.54 2.64
C TYR A 70 -1.82 -8.91 3.91
N GLY A 71 -2.16 -7.65 4.18
CA GLY A 71 -1.75 -6.93 5.39
C GLY A 71 -1.50 -5.44 5.17
N ASP A 72 -0.96 -4.76 6.19
CA ASP A 72 -0.53 -3.37 6.07
C ASP A 72 0.65 -3.26 5.10
N ASN A 73 0.52 -2.42 4.07
CA ASN A 73 1.52 -2.28 3.02
C ASN A 73 2.90 -1.84 3.55
N LEU A 74 2.99 -1.09 4.65
CA LEU A 74 4.25 -0.67 5.24
C LEU A 74 4.99 -1.85 5.86
N LEU A 75 4.26 -2.80 6.46
CA LEU A 75 4.83 -4.05 6.98
C LEU A 75 5.23 -4.99 5.84
N VAL A 76 4.41 -5.08 4.79
CA VAL A 76 4.72 -5.87 3.59
C VAL A 76 6.00 -5.36 2.93
N MET A 77 6.14 -4.05 2.74
CA MET A 77 7.37 -3.47 2.15
C MET A 77 8.62 -3.74 3.00
N GLN A 78 8.51 -3.74 4.32
CA GLN A 78 9.62 -4.13 5.19
C GLN A 78 10.00 -5.60 5.03
N ALA A 79 9.00 -6.50 4.94
CA ALA A 79 9.26 -7.90 4.69
C ALA A 79 9.87 -8.14 3.29
N LEU A 80 9.45 -7.39 2.27
CA LEU A 80 10.07 -7.41 0.93
C LEU A 80 11.53 -6.96 0.98
N LEU A 81 11.87 -5.93 1.76
CA LEU A 81 13.25 -5.47 1.96
C LEU A 81 14.10 -6.53 2.68
N CYS A 82 13.55 -7.19 3.71
CA CYS A 82 14.23 -8.26 4.44
C CYS A 82 14.43 -9.55 3.62
N GLY A 83 13.50 -9.82 2.72
CA GLY A 83 13.27 -11.16 2.19
C GLY A 83 12.66 -12.10 3.24
N ASP A 84 12.28 -13.28 2.79
CA ASP A 84 11.73 -14.34 3.63
C ASP A 84 12.14 -15.71 3.07
N SER A 85 13.16 -16.31 3.71
CA SER A 85 13.69 -17.61 3.31
C SER A 85 12.69 -18.75 3.46
N ALA A 86 11.74 -18.65 4.40
CA ALA A 86 10.72 -19.68 4.60
C ALA A 86 9.77 -19.79 3.40
N THR A 87 9.60 -18.69 2.67
CA THR A 87 8.75 -18.62 1.47
C THR A 87 9.55 -18.48 0.17
N GLY A 88 10.88 -18.64 0.23
CA GLY A 88 11.78 -18.50 -0.91
C GLY A 88 11.80 -17.11 -1.54
N LEU A 89 11.48 -16.07 -0.76
CA LEU A 89 11.55 -14.67 -1.20
C LEU A 89 12.96 -14.13 -0.89
N PRO A 90 13.79 -13.81 -1.89
CA PRO A 90 15.04 -13.09 -1.64
C PRO A 90 14.76 -11.64 -1.20
N PRO A 91 15.72 -10.95 -0.56
CA PRO A 91 15.63 -9.51 -0.33
C PRO A 91 15.42 -8.74 -1.64
N MET A 92 14.48 -7.80 -1.65
CA MET A 92 14.03 -7.11 -2.87
C MET A 92 14.49 -5.65 -2.98
N ARG A 93 15.44 -5.22 -2.15
CA ARG A 93 16.02 -3.87 -2.25
C ARG A 93 16.66 -3.68 -3.62
N GLY A 94 16.27 -2.63 -4.35
CA GLY A 94 16.83 -2.33 -5.66
C GLY A 94 16.40 -3.28 -6.79
N MET A 95 15.37 -4.10 -6.61
CA MET A 95 15.03 -5.19 -7.54
C MET A 95 13.71 -4.97 -8.30
N ILE A 96 12.94 -3.94 -7.96
CA ILE A 96 11.62 -3.68 -8.56
C ILE A 96 11.74 -2.61 -9.64
N ASP A 97 11.36 -2.92 -10.88
CA ASP A 97 11.44 -1.96 -12.00
C ASP A 97 10.21 -1.07 -12.11
N LEU A 98 9.07 -1.46 -11.54
CA LEU A 98 7.84 -0.69 -11.62
C LEU A 98 7.00 -0.85 -10.35
N ILE A 99 6.63 0.28 -9.74
CA ILE A 99 5.65 0.33 -8.66
C ILE A 99 4.48 1.21 -9.10
N TYR A 100 3.31 0.60 -9.24
CA TYR A 100 2.05 1.32 -9.44
C TYR A 100 1.26 1.37 -8.13
N ILE A 101 0.80 2.57 -7.75
CA ILE A 101 -0.08 2.76 -6.59
C ILE A 101 -1.25 3.68 -6.95
N ASP A 102 -2.39 3.39 -6.32
CA ASP A 102 -3.58 4.22 -6.34
C ASP A 102 -4.01 4.49 -4.89
N PRO A 103 -3.32 5.42 -4.18
CA PRO A 103 -3.61 5.71 -2.78
C PRO A 103 -4.95 6.44 -2.65
N PRO A 104 -5.58 6.45 -1.45
CA PRO A 104 -6.75 7.28 -1.20
C PRO A 104 -6.48 8.73 -1.61
N TYR A 105 -7.38 9.35 -2.37
CA TYR A 105 -7.22 10.73 -2.78
C TYR A 105 -7.54 11.67 -1.61
N ASP A 106 -6.66 12.65 -1.34
CA ASP A 106 -6.95 13.80 -0.46
C ASP A 106 -7.87 14.80 -1.19
N SER A 107 -9.01 14.31 -1.66
CA SER A 107 -9.95 15.08 -2.48
C SER A 107 -10.75 16.09 -1.66
N LYS A 108 -10.71 16.02 -0.32
CA LYS A 108 -11.50 16.83 0.62
C LYS A 108 -13.00 16.86 0.27
N ALA A 109 -13.45 15.88 -0.52
CA ALA A 109 -14.79 15.86 -1.06
C ALA A 109 -15.71 15.20 -0.04
N ASP A 110 -16.33 16.04 0.80
CA ASP A 110 -17.60 15.69 1.42
C ASP A 110 -18.61 15.51 0.28
N TYR A 111 -18.76 14.30 -0.24
CA TYR A 111 -19.81 13.95 -1.21
C TYR A 111 -21.19 13.92 -0.52
N ARG A 112 -21.55 14.99 0.20
CA ARG A 112 -22.93 15.21 0.65
C ARG A 112 -23.71 15.75 -0.53
N THR A 113 -24.30 14.84 -1.30
CA THR A 113 -25.23 15.22 -2.37
C THR A 113 -26.50 15.76 -1.72
N ASN A 114 -26.61 17.09 -1.62
CA ASN A 114 -27.86 17.75 -1.21
C ASN A 114 -28.83 17.71 -2.40
N ILE A 115 -29.83 16.84 -2.32
CA ILE A 115 -30.90 16.79 -3.33
C ILE A 115 -32.00 17.75 -2.86
N THR A 116 -32.17 18.87 -3.56
CA THR A 116 -33.28 19.79 -3.34
C THR A 116 -34.51 19.26 -4.08
N LEU A 117 -35.48 18.71 -3.34
CA LEU A 117 -36.77 18.34 -3.90
C LEU A 117 -37.73 19.54 -3.82
N PRO A 118 -38.74 19.64 -4.70
CA PRO A 118 -39.70 20.75 -4.72
C PRO A 118 -40.42 21.01 -3.38
N ASN A 119 -40.45 20.00 -2.49
CA ASN A 119 -41.21 20.02 -1.24
C ASN A 119 -40.33 20.04 0.03
N GLY A 120 -39.01 20.25 -0.10
CA GLY A 120 -38.09 20.39 1.03
C GLY A 120 -36.70 19.78 0.80
N ASN A 121 -35.75 20.18 1.65
CA ASN A 121 -34.40 19.62 1.67
C ASN A 121 -34.40 18.29 2.41
N VAL A 122 -33.94 17.23 1.75
CA VAL A 122 -33.68 15.94 2.39
C VAL A 122 -32.18 15.74 2.46
N GLU A 123 -31.60 15.82 3.65
CA GLU A 123 -30.24 15.35 3.89
C GLU A 123 -30.26 13.83 3.94
N GLN A 124 -29.58 13.18 2.99
CA GLN A 124 -29.44 11.74 2.98
C GLN A 124 -28.52 11.32 4.14
N LYS A 125 -29.10 10.73 5.20
CA LYS A 125 -28.30 10.11 6.27
C LYS A 125 -27.61 8.86 5.71
N PRO A 126 -26.35 8.59 6.09
CA PRO A 126 -25.61 7.45 5.56
C PRO A 126 -26.40 6.16 5.81
N THR A 127 -26.60 5.38 4.75
CA THR A 127 -27.22 4.07 4.87
C THR A 127 -26.16 3.14 5.45
N VAL A 128 -26.51 2.36 6.48
CA VAL A 128 -25.62 1.53 7.34
C VAL A 128 -24.75 0.51 6.58
N LEU A 129 -24.88 0.43 5.25
CA LEU A 129 -24.08 -0.40 4.33
C LEU A 129 -22.94 0.35 3.62
N GLU A 130 -22.75 1.65 3.84
CA GLU A 130 -21.47 2.30 3.58
C GLU A 130 -20.49 1.90 4.68
N GLN A 131 -19.86 0.75 4.47
CA GLN A 131 -18.68 0.40 5.24
C GLN A 131 -17.62 1.45 4.95
N PHE A 132 -17.41 2.36 5.90
CA PHE A 132 -16.34 3.35 5.89
C PHE A 132 -15.00 2.64 5.61
N ALA A 133 -14.59 2.59 4.34
CA ALA A 133 -13.27 2.10 3.99
C ALA A 133 -12.21 3.01 4.64
N TYR A 134 -12.53 4.30 4.78
CA TYR A 134 -11.80 5.26 5.60
C TYR A 134 -12.81 6.25 6.19
N SER A 135 -13.22 6.03 7.43
CA SER A 135 -13.82 7.11 8.21
C SER A 135 -12.77 8.20 8.36
N ASP A 136 -13.23 9.45 8.38
CA ASP A 136 -12.48 10.69 8.43
C ASP A 136 -11.61 10.80 9.72
N MET A 137 -10.65 9.90 9.89
CA MET A 137 -9.75 9.81 11.05
C MET A 137 -8.55 10.73 10.92
N TRP A 138 -8.39 11.40 9.77
CA TRP A 138 -7.30 12.33 9.48
C TRP A 138 -7.61 13.67 10.16
N LYS A 139 -7.48 13.71 11.50
CA LYS A 139 -7.79 14.89 12.33
C LYS A 139 -7.08 16.18 11.87
N GLU A 140 -5.98 16.05 11.12
CA GLU A 140 -5.18 17.18 10.60
C GLU A 140 -5.24 17.30 9.06
N GLY A 141 -6.19 16.61 8.39
CA GLY A 141 -6.39 16.66 6.94
C GLY A 141 -5.13 16.27 6.14
N THR A 142 -4.75 17.11 5.18
CA THR A 142 -3.58 16.92 4.31
C THR A 142 -2.28 16.63 5.08
N VAL A 143 -2.10 17.18 6.28
CA VAL A 143 -0.91 16.90 7.11
C VAL A 143 -0.84 15.43 7.48
N SER A 144 -1.95 14.87 7.96
CA SER A 144 -2.02 13.46 8.30
C SER A 144 -1.81 12.60 7.04
N TYR A 145 -2.40 12.97 5.90
CA TYR A 145 -2.21 12.27 4.62
C TYR A 145 -0.73 12.17 4.24
N LEU A 146 0.00 13.28 4.28
CA LEU A 146 1.43 13.31 3.98
C LEU A 146 2.25 12.48 4.98
N LYS A 147 1.90 12.51 6.28
CA LYS A 147 2.54 11.67 7.30
C LYS A 147 2.38 10.18 7.00
N ALA A 148 1.21 9.74 6.52
CA ALA A 148 1.01 8.34 6.15
C ALA A 148 1.69 7.95 4.83
N MET A 149 1.73 8.85 3.85
CA MET A 149 2.33 8.58 2.54
C MET A 149 3.87 8.59 2.58
N TYR A 150 4.47 9.48 3.36
CA TYR A 150 5.93 9.64 3.41
C TYR A 150 6.70 8.33 3.63
N PRO A 151 6.46 7.55 4.70
CA PRO A 151 7.24 6.33 4.94
C PRO A 151 6.99 5.28 3.85
N ARG A 152 5.79 5.24 3.27
CA ARG A 152 5.44 4.32 2.19
C ARG A 152 6.23 4.63 0.92
N LEU A 153 6.21 5.88 0.47
CA LEU A 153 6.95 6.31 -0.72
C LEU A 153 8.47 6.15 -0.54
N ALA A 154 8.98 6.40 0.67
CA ALA A 154 10.39 6.19 0.97
C ALA A 154 10.77 4.71 0.88
N LEU A 155 10.01 3.79 1.45
CA LEU A 155 10.28 2.35 1.33
C LEU A 155 10.09 1.83 -0.10
N MET A 156 9.10 2.33 -0.84
CA MET A 156 8.96 2.05 -2.28
C MET A 156 10.24 2.44 -3.03
N LYS A 157 10.82 3.59 -2.71
CA LYS A 157 12.07 4.03 -3.33
C LYS A 157 13.25 3.10 -3.03
N GLU A 158 13.32 2.51 -1.85
CA GLU A 158 14.35 1.52 -1.51
C GLU A 158 14.16 0.19 -2.27
N LEU A 159 12.92 -0.17 -2.60
CA LEU A 159 12.61 -1.37 -3.38
C LEU A 159 12.89 -1.18 -4.88
N LEU A 160 12.74 0.04 -5.39
CA LEU A 160 12.95 0.36 -6.80
C LEU A 160 14.40 0.13 -7.24
N SER A 161 14.58 -0.48 -8.40
CA SER A 161 15.87 -0.55 -9.09
C SER A 161 16.37 0.83 -9.51
N GLU A 162 17.64 0.95 -9.90
CA GLU A 162 18.21 2.22 -10.38
C GLU A 162 17.46 2.80 -11.60
N GLN A 163 16.86 1.92 -12.41
CA GLN A 163 16.09 2.26 -13.61
C GLN A 163 14.58 2.20 -13.37
N GLY A 164 14.15 1.85 -12.15
CA GLY A 164 12.76 1.63 -11.81
C GLY A 164 11.94 2.92 -11.72
N SER A 165 10.63 2.80 -11.95
CA SER A 165 9.66 3.90 -11.89
C SER A 165 8.56 3.67 -10.86
#